data_AF-A0A2P8HZD3-F1
#
_entry.id   AF-A0A2P8HZD3-F1
#
_cell.length_a   1.000
_cell.length_b   1.000
_cell.length_c   1.000
_cell.angle_alpha   90.00
_cell.angle_beta   90.00
_cell.angle_gamma   90.00
#
_symmetry.space_group_name_H-M   'P 1'
#
loop_
_entity.id
_entity.type
_entity.pdbx_description
1 polymer ?
#
loop_
_entity_poly.entity_id
_entity_poly.type
_entity_poly.pdbx_seq_one_letter_code
_entity_poly.pdbx_strand_id
1 'polypeptide(L)'
;MTALHLSFVGRDNVCRSPMAALVMREQLRRNALADRVRVSTAGTEPWRVGQPADRRAVRVLAEHGYPTGHLATRIGLPQSSADLVLLLDATPPPVLLRLVGSAERVRPLRCFDPTAADDLDVPDPYHRGPEAFREVLDIIEATVPGLLRWVHAHLPAADDGSR
;
A
#
# COMPACT_ATOMS: atom_id res chain seq x y z
N MET A 1 9.81 18.25 -11.14
CA MET A 1 8.93 17.12 -11.51
C MET A 1 8.22 16.62 -10.25
N THR A 2 6.94 16.24 -10.31
CA THR A 2 6.22 15.68 -9.16
C THR A 2 6.63 14.22 -8.94
N ALA A 3 6.89 13.83 -7.69
CA ALA A 3 7.21 12.45 -7.34
C ALA A 3 6.04 11.50 -7.69
N LEU A 4 6.37 10.32 -8.22
CA LEU A 4 5.39 9.25 -8.48
C LEU A 4 4.66 8.92 -7.18
N HIS A 5 3.33 8.73 -7.23
CA HIS A 5 2.52 8.54 -6.04
C HIS A 5 1.80 7.20 -6.02
N LEU A 6 2.12 6.38 -5.01
CA LEU A 6 1.39 5.16 -4.66
C LEU A 6 0.45 5.41 -3.46
N SER A 7 -0.80 4.95 -3.53
CA SER A 7 -1.74 4.99 -2.41
C SER A 7 -2.31 3.62 -2.06
N PHE A 8 -2.07 3.14 -0.84
CA PHE A 8 -2.56 1.86 -0.35
C PHE A 8 -3.89 2.05 0.40
N VAL A 9 -4.97 1.49 -0.11
CA VAL A 9 -6.33 1.71 0.37
C VAL A 9 -6.93 0.41 0.89
N GLY A 10 -7.29 0.43 2.17
CA GLY A 10 -8.05 -0.65 2.81
C GLY A 10 -9.43 -0.15 3.25
N ARG A 11 -10.16 -0.96 4.00
CA ARG A 11 -11.46 -0.54 4.56
C ARG A 11 -11.29 0.48 5.70
N ASP A 12 -10.67 0.04 6.81
CA ASP A 12 -10.56 0.83 8.05
C ASP A 12 -9.19 1.50 8.25
N ASN A 13 -8.21 1.18 7.40
CA ASN A 13 -6.84 1.72 7.47
C ASN A 13 -6.07 1.48 8.78
N VAL A 14 -6.28 0.33 9.44
CA VAL A 14 -5.53 -0.04 10.66
C VAL A 14 -4.77 -1.36 10.57
N CYS A 15 -5.08 -2.25 9.62
CA CYS A 15 -4.41 -3.55 9.48
C CYS A 15 -3.58 -3.64 8.19
N ARG A 16 -4.19 -4.09 7.09
CA ARG A 16 -3.50 -4.47 5.84
C ARG A 16 -2.90 -3.28 5.09
N SER A 17 -3.66 -2.21 4.87
CA SER A 17 -3.17 -1.04 4.14
C SER A 17 -2.02 -0.28 4.81
N PRO A 18 -2.01 -0.02 6.13
CA PRO A 18 -0.82 0.57 6.75
C PRO A 18 0.39 -0.37 6.73
N MET A 19 0.21 -1.69 6.89
CA MET A 19 1.32 -2.64 6.73
C MET A 19 1.95 -2.53 5.35
N ALA A 20 1.14 -2.58 4.29
CA ALA A 20 1.62 -2.50 2.91
C ALA A 20 2.35 -1.16 2.64
N ALA A 21 1.80 -0.04 3.12
CA ALA A 21 2.42 1.27 2.95
C ALA A 21 3.74 1.40 3.70
N LEU A 22 3.85 0.87 4.93
CA LEU A 22 5.05 0.93 5.75
C LEU A 22 6.16 0.04 5.17
N VAL A 23 5.82 -1.17 4.72
CA VAL A 23 6.73 -2.05 3.99
C VAL A 23 7.21 -1.36 2.72
N MET A 24 6.32 -0.83 1.89
CA MET A 24 6.71 -0.19 0.63
C MET A 24 7.60 1.03 0.86
N ARG A 25 7.30 1.89 1.85
CA ARG A 25 8.17 3.03 2.20
C ARG A 25 9.58 2.60 2.55
N GLU A 26 9.70 1.56 3.37
CA GLU A 26 11.00 1.05 3.77
C GLU A 26 11.75 0.42 2.58
N GLN A 27 11.05 -0.28 1.70
CA GLN A 27 11.63 -0.84 0.48
C GLN A 27 12.09 0.25 -0.49
N LEU A 28 11.32 1.32 -0.67
CA LEU A 28 11.74 2.49 -1.45
C LEU A 28 12.99 3.15 -0.85
N ARG A 29 13.07 3.27 0.48
CA ARG A 29 14.26 3.79 1.17
C ARG A 29 15.48 2.90 0.91
N ARG A 30 15.34 1.58 1.06
CA ARG A 30 16.42 0.60 0.81
C ARG A 30 16.92 0.61 -0.63
N ASN A 31 16.07 0.98 -1.59
CA ASN A 31 16.40 1.06 -3.02
C ASN A 31 16.72 2.50 -3.50
N ALA A 32 16.93 3.47 -2.60
CA ALA A 32 17.21 4.87 -2.92
C ALA A 32 16.16 5.56 -3.81
N LEU A 33 14.87 5.22 -3.63
CA LEU A 33 13.73 5.76 -4.36
C LEU A 33 12.83 6.66 -3.52
N ALA A 34 13.15 6.88 -2.25
CA ALA A 34 12.30 7.61 -1.30
C ALA A 34 11.99 9.05 -1.74
N ASP A 35 12.94 9.74 -2.40
CA ASP A 35 12.75 11.12 -2.87
C ASP A 35 11.98 11.21 -4.20
N ARG A 36 11.80 10.07 -4.88
CA ARG A 36 11.16 9.97 -6.20
C ARG A 36 9.76 9.39 -6.15
N VAL A 37 9.43 8.69 -5.06
CA VAL A 37 8.16 7.99 -4.90
C VAL A 37 7.53 8.35 -3.55
N ARG A 38 6.39 9.02 -3.60
CA ARG A 38 5.54 9.26 -2.45
C ARG A 38 4.67 8.04 -2.19
N VAL A 39 4.52 7.67 -0.92
CA VAL A 39 3.56 6.66 -0.48
C VAL A 39 2.55 7.28 0.48
N SER A 40 1.26 7.07 0.21
CA SER A 40 0.18 7.34 1.15
C SER A 40 -0.64 6.09 1.45
N THR A 41 -1.47 6.16 2.48
CA THR A 41 -2.43 5.11 2.80
C THR A 41 -3.71 5.73 3.32
N ALA A 42 -4.84 5.04 3.13
CA ALA A 42 -6.15 5.49 3.57
C ALA A 42 -7.15 4.34 3.74
N GLY A 43 -8.28 4.68 4.35
CA GLY A 43 -9.45 3.84 4.54
C GLY A 43 -10.61 4.36 3.69
N THR A 44 -11.42 3.47 3.12
CA THR A 44 -12.70 3.85 2.52
C THR A 44 -13.71 4.29 3.57
N GLU A 45 -13.59 3.74 4.78
CA GLU A 45 -14.47 4.00 5.91
C GLU A 45 -13.86 4.96 6.93
N PRO A 46 -14.65 5.84 7.57
CA PRO A 46 -14.15 6.85 8.52
C PRO A 46 -13.92 6.31 9.94
N TRP A 47 -14.34 5.08 10.25
CA TRP A 47 -14.54 4.61 11.64
C TRP A 47 -13.31 4.69 12.54
N ARG A 48 -12.11 4.59 11.96
CA ARG A 48 -10.86 4.54 12.70
C ARG A 48 -9.93 5.72 12.45
N VAL A 49 -10.39 6.77 11.78
CA VAL A 49 -9.55 7.95 11.51
C VAL A 49 -8.92 8.48 12.81
N GLY A 50 -7.61 8.74 12.77
CA GLY A 50 -6.83 9.18 13.92
C GLY A 50 -6.39 8.07 14.87
N GLN A 51 -6.82 6.82 14.68
CA GLN A 51 -6.34 5.68 15.46
C GLN A 51 -5.00 5.17 14.91
N PRO A 52 -4.13 4.61 15.76
CA PRO A 52 -2.93 3.93 15.31
C PRO A 52 -3.27 2.65 14.53
N ALA A 53 -2.26 2.08 13.87
CA ALA A 53 -2.38 0.72 13.34
C ALA A 53 -2.71 -0.29 14.47
N ASP A 54 -3.37 -1.39 14.11
CA ASP A 54 -3.69 -2.48 15.03
C ASP A 54 -2.40 -2.96 15.71
N ARG A 55 -2.45 -3.16 17.04
CA ARG A 55 -1.27 -3.54 17.83
C ARG A 55 -0.61 -4.82 17.32
N ARG A 56 -1.37 -5.74 16.72
CA ARG A 56 -0.85 -6.98 16.13
C ARG A 56 -0.08 -6.70 14.84
N ALA A 57 -0.58 -5.80 13.99
CA ALA A 57 0.15 -5.32 12.81
C ALA A 57 1.45 -4.61 13.22
N VAL A 58 1.37 -3.70 14.22
CA VAL A 58 2.54 -3.01 14.79
C VAL A 58 3.58 -4.01 15.28
N ARG A 59 3.15 -5.04 16.02
CA ARG A 59 4.03 -6.09 16.54
C ARG A 59 4.75 -6.83 15.42
N VAL A 60 4.00 -7.34 14.43
CA VAL A 60 4.57 -8.09 13.31
C VAL A 60 5.55 -7.22 12.51
N LEU A 61 5.19 -5.97 12.19
CA LEU A 61 6.10 -5.04 11.51
C LEU A 61 7.40 -4.81 12.29
N ALA A 62 7.29 -4.55 13.60
CA ALA A 62 8.47 -4.34 14.45
C ALA A 62 9.37 -5.58 14.53
N GLU A 63 8.78 -6.76 14.69
CA GLU A 63 9.51 -8.05 14.72
C GLU A 63 10.32 -8.29 13.43
N HIS A 64 9.90 -7.74 12.29
CA HIS A 64 10.56 -7.87 10.99
C HIS A 64 11.38 -6.64 10.58
N GLY A 65 11.60 -5.69 11.50
CA GLY A 65 12.45 -4.52 11.27
C GLY A 65 11.81 -3.44 10.38
N TYR A 66 10.49 -3.39 10.31
CA TYR A 66 9.74 -2.32 9.62
C TYR A 66 9.33 -1.19 10.57
N PRO A 67 9.15 0.03 10.04
CA PRO A 67 8.57 1.12 10.81
C PRO A 67 7.11 0.82 11.17
N THR A 68 6.63 1.42 12.26
CA THR A 68 5.29 1.15 12.82
C THR A 68 4.41 2.39 12.99
N GLY A 69 4.99 3.59 12.78
CA GLY A 69 4.29 4.85 12.94
C GLY A 69 3.20 5.05 11.88
N HIS A 70 1.95 5.06 12.31
CA HIS A 70 0.79 5.26 11.45
C HIS A 70 -0.38 5.87 12.22
N LEU A 71 -1.15 6.72 11.55
CA LEU A 71 -2.47 7.16 11.97
C LEU A 71 -3.43 6.96 10.81
N ALA A 72 -4.53 6.28 11.07
CA ALA A 72 -5.53 5.99 10.06
C ALA A 72 -6.13 7.29 9.50
N THR A 73 -6.28 7.32 8.18
CA THR A 73 -6.90 8.43 7.46
C THR A 73 -8.01 7.91 6.56
N ARG A 74 -8.96 8.78 6.22
CA ARG A 74 -9.96 8.48 5.20
C ARG A 74 -9.42 8.86 3.83
N ILE A 75 -9.81 8.10 2.82
CA ILE A 75 -9.51 8.46 1.43
C ILE A 75 -10.08 9.84 1.11
N GLY A 76 -9.22 10.70 0.59
CA GLY A 76 -9.57 12.01 0.07
C GLY A 76 -8.79 12.31 -1.20
N LEU A 77 -8.87 13.56 -1.66
CA LEU A 77 -8.22 14.00 -2.90
C LEU A 77 -6.74 13.60 -3.00
N PRO A 78 -5.89 13.74 -1.96
CA PRO A 78 -4.49 13.37 -2.09
C PRO A 78 -4.30 11.90 -2.45
N GLN A 79 -5.06 10.99 -1.85
CA GLN A 79 -4.95 9.55 -2.08
C GLN A 79 -5.61 9.12 -3.38
N SER A 80 -6.78 9.68 -3.72
CA SER A 80 -7.49 9.32 -4.95
C SER A 80 -6.85 9.91 -6.21
N SER A 81 -6.02 10.95 -6.07
CA SER A 81 -5.21 11.49 -7.17
C SER A 81 -3.90 10.76 -7.42
N ALA A 82 -3.59 9.70 -6.66
CA ALA A 82 -2.34 8.94 -6.84
C ALA A 82 -2.22 8.34 -8.24
N ASP A 83 -0.99 8.19 -8.73
CA ASP A 83 -0.71 7.56 -10.03
C ASP A 83 -1.12 6.08 -10.02
N LEU A 84 -0.99 5.42 -8.85
CA LEU A 84 -1.47 4.07 -8.62
C LEU A 84 -2.14 3.94 -7.24
N VAL A 85 -3.37 3.45 -7.23
CA VAL A 85 -4.16 3.13 -6.05
C VAL A 85 -4.22 1.62 -5.88
N LEU A 86 -3.68 1.13 -4.76
CA LEU A 86 -3.49 -0.28 -4.45
C LEU A 86 -4.51 -0.73 -3.41
N LEU A 87 -5.27 -1.75 -3.73
CA LEU A 87 -6.27 -2.36 -2.87
C LEU A 87 -5.76 -3.61 -2.19
N LEU A 88 -6.37 -3.96 -1.06
CA LEU A 88 -6.05 -5.19 -0.33
C LEU A 88 -7.10 -6.28 -0.55
N ASP A 89 -8.21 -5.92 -1.20
CA ASP A 89 -9.22 -6.85 -1.66
C ASP A 89 -9.12 -6.95 -3.20
N ALA A 90 -9.48 -8.11 -3.77
CA ALA A 90 -9.42 -8.38 -5.21
C ALA A 90 -10.34 -7.47 -6.03
N THR A 91 -11.46 -7.04 -5.42
CA THR A 91 -12.46 -6.19 -6.07
C THR A 91 -12.50 -4.80 -5.45
N PRO A 92 -12.40 -3.73 -6.26
CA PRO A 92 -12.58 -2.36 -5.77
C PRO A 92 -14.01 -2.11 -5.30
N PRO A 93 -14.23 -1.50 -4.12
CA PRO A 93 -15.56 -1.08 -3.74
C PRO A 93 -16.02 0.09 -4.65
N PRO A 94 -17.32 0.19 -5.02
CA PRO A 94 -17.81 1.22 -5.93
C PRO A 94 -17.49 2.66 -5.51
N VAL A 95 -17.48 2.93 -4.20
CA VAL A 95 -17.12 4.24 -3.65
C VAL A 95 -15.69 4.65 -4.03
N LEU A 96 -14.76 3.70 -4.06
CA LEU A 96 -13.38 3.98 -4.41
C LEU A 96 -13.26 4.32 -5.89
N LEU A 97 -13.87 3.54 -6.77
CA LEU A 97 -13.85 3.80 -8.21
C LEU A 97 -14.42 5.19 -8.53
N ARG A 98 -15.49 5.59 -7.85
CA ARG A 98 -16.08 6.92 -8.01
C ARG A 98 -15.14 8.05 -7.55
N LEU A 99 -14.36 7.84 -6.48
CA LEU A 99 -13.41 8.83 -5.96
C LEU A 99 -12.15 8.95 -6.82
N VAL A 100 -11.68 7.83 -7.38
CA VAL A 100 -10.50 7.81 -8.25
C VAL A 100 -10.86 8.27 -9.68
N GLY A 101 -12.06 7.96 -10.17
CA GLY A 101 -12.52 8.38 -11.49
C GLY A 101 -11.79 7.72 -12.67
N SER A 102 -10.94 6.72 -12.41
CA SER A 102 -10.27 5.91 -13.43
C SER A 102 -9.99 4.51 -12.87
N ALA A 103 -10.57 3.48 -13.50
CA ALA A 103 -10.37 2.10 -13.09
C ALA A 103 -8.94 1.60 -13.38
N GLU A 104 -8.28 2.17 -14.39
CA GLU A 104 -6.91 1.78 -14.79
C GLU A 104 -5.86 2.09 -13.71
N ARG A 105 -6.13 3.11 -12.88
CA ARG A 105 -5.28 3.48 -11.75
C ARG A 105 -5.54 2.64 -10.49
N VAL A 106 -6.52 1.75 -10.50
CA VAL A 106 -6.90 0.96 -9.32
C VAL A 106 -6.54 -0.50 -9.55
N ARG A 107 -5.66 -1.07 -8.70
CA ARG A 107 -5.21 -2.46 -8.84
C ARG A 107 -5.18 -3.17 -7.48
N PRO A 108 -5.54 -4.46 -7.41
CA PRO A 108 -5.25 -5.28 -6.23
C PRO A 108 -3.75 -5.34 -6.00
N LEU A 109 -3.29 -5.17 -4.77
CA LEU A 109 -1.86 -5.25 -4.41
C LEU A 109 -1.26 -6.60 -4.81
N ARG A 110 -2.02 -7.67 -4.57
CA ARG A 110 -1.56 -9.04 -4.81
C ARG A 110 -1.39 -9.38 -6.28
N CYS A 111 -1.84 -8.54 -7.23
CA CYS A 111 -1.49 -8.74 -8.64
C CYS A 111 0.01 -8.54 -8.96
N PHE A 112 0.79 -8.01 -8.00
CA PHE A 112 2.24 -7.90 -8.10
C PHE A 112 2.98 -9.09 -7.47
N ASP A 113 2.27 -10.03 -6.84
CA ASP A 113 2.81 -11.28 -6.31
C ASP A 113 2.82 -12.35 -7.43
N PRO A 114 4.00 -12.86 -7.82
CA PRO A 114 4.10 -13.88 -8.88
C PRO A 114 3.49 -15.23 -8.48
N THR A 115 3.19 -15.45 -7.20
CA THR A 115 2.62 -16.69 -6.67
C THR A 115 1.10 -16.63 -6.47
N ALA A 116 0.49 -15.47 -6.69
CA ALA A 116 -0.94 -15.23 -6.43
C ALA A 116 -1.89 -16.09 -7.28
N ALA A 117 -1.46 -16.51 -8.47
CA ALA A 117 -2.35 -17.08 -9.48
C ALA A 117 -3.60 -16.19 -9.66
N ASP A 118 -4.80 -16.75 -9.40
CA ASP A 118 -6.07 -16.01 -9.46
C ASP A 118 -6.54 -15.45 -8.11
N ASP A 119 -5.83 -15.73 -7.01
CA ASP A 119 -6.16 -15.23 -5.66
C ASP A 119 -5.50 -13.87 -5.42
N LEU A 120 -6.25 -12.82 -5.70
CA LEU A 120 -5.79 -11.43 -5.59
C LEU A 120 -6.14 -10.76 -4.25
N ASP A 121 -6.75 -11.48 -3.32
CA ASP A 121 -7.09 -10.96 -1.99
C ASP A 121 -5.88 -11.00 -1.05
N VAL A 122 -5.73 -9.98 -0.21
CA VAL A 122 -4.89 -10.04 0.99
C VAL A 122 -5.84 -10.32 2.18
N PRO A 123 -5.82 -11.54 2.75
CA PRO A 123 -6.82 -11.97 3.73
C PRO A 123 -6.93 -11.02 4.93
N ASP A 124 -8.15 -10.72 5.38
CA ASP A 124 -8.34 -9.90 6.57
C ASP A 124 -7.92 -10.63 7.85
N PRO A 125 -6.90 -10.15 8.59
CA PRO A 125 -6.38 -10.86 9.76
C PRO A 125 -7.17 -10.54 11.03
N TYR A 126 -8.09 -9.57 11.03
CA TYR A 126 -8.60 -8.94 12.24
C TYR A 126 -9.26 -9.91 13.23
N HIS A 127 -9.92 -10.96 12.72
CA HIS A 127 -10.57 -12.01 13.51
C HIS A 127 -9.84 -13.36 13.51
N ARG A 128 -8.61 -13.44 12.96
CA ARG A 128 -7.88 -14.70 12.69
C ARG A 128 -6.62 -14.92 13.54
N GLY A 129 -6.49 -14.18 14.65
CA GLY A 129 -5.34 -14.31 15.57
C GLY A 129 -4.03 -13.69 15.06
N PRO A 130 -2.93 -13.79 15.83
CA PRO A 130 -1.64 -13.17 15.49
C PRO A 130 -0.97 -13.73 14.23
N GLU A 131 -1.10 -15.03 13.96
CA GLU A 131 -0.47 -15.72 12.83
C GLU A 131 -0.97 -15.17 11.50
N ALA A 132 -2.25 -14.78 11.43
CA ALA A 132 -2.82 -14.16 10.23
C ALA A 132 -2.18 -12.81 9.89
N PHE A 133 -1.63 -12.08 10.87
CA PHE A 133 -0.87 -10.85 10.58
C PHE A 133 0.49 -11.16 9.97
N ARG A 134 1.11 -12.30 10.30
CA ARG A 134 2.35 -12.75 9.63
C ARG A 134 2.06 -13.17 8.20
N GLU A 135 1.00 -13.95 7.98
CA GLU A 135 0.52 -14.30 6.64
C GLU A 135 0.30 -13.05 5.76
N VAL A 136 -0.33 -12.01 6.31
CA VAL A 136 -0.51 -10.73 5.61
C VAL A 136 0.83 -10.07 5.28
N LEU A 137 1.80 -10.09 6.20
CA LEU A 137 3.13 -9.55 5.92
C LEU A 137 3.83 -10.34 4.81
N ASP A 138 3.81 -11.67 4.87
CA ASP A 138 4.44 -12.55 3.88
C ASP A 138 3.88 -12.27 2.47
N ILE A 139 2.55 -12.13 2.34
CA ILE A 139 1.89 -11.78 1.07
C ILE A 139 2.33 -10.39 0.61
N ILE A 140 2.35 -9.39 1.51
CA ILE A 140 2.78 -8.04 1.17
C ILE A 140 4.23 -8.06 0.65
N GLU A 141 5.13 -8.76 1.32
CA GLU A 141 6.53 -8.88 0.92
C GLU A 141 6.69 -9.58 -0.44
N ALA A 142 5.88 -10.61 -0.72
CA ALA A 142 5.86 -11.27 -2.03
C ALA A 142 5.46 -10.31 -3.18
N THR A 143 4.66 -9.27 -2.88
CA THR A 143 4.25 -8.26 -3.88
C THR A 143 5.36 -7.25 -4.20
N VAL A 144 6.30 -7.04 -3.29
CA VAL A 144 7.29 -5.93 -3.36
C VAL A 144 8.13 -5.98 -4.63
N PRO A 145 8.72 -7.12 -5.04
CA PRO A 145 9.54 -7.17 -6.25
C PRO A 145 8.76 -6.78 -7.51
N GLY A 146 7.50 -7.21 -7.62
CA GLY A 146 6.63 -6.84 -8.75
C GLY A 146 6.30 -5.35 -8.75
N LEU A 147 5.97 -4.80 -7.58
CA LEU A 147 5.63 -3.39 -7.46
C LEU A 147 6.85 -2.48 -7.69
N LEU A 148 8.05 -2.87 -7.25
CA LEU A 148 9.28 -2.14 -7.55
C LEU A 148 9.60 -2.13 -9.05
N ARG A 149 9.41 -3.25 -9.76
CA ARG A 149 9.55 -3.26 -11.24
C ARG A 149 8.58 -2.29 -11.91
N TRP A 150 7.33 -2.25 -11.44
CA TRP A 150 6.36 -1.28 -11.94
C TRP A 150 6.80 0.16 -11.67
N VAL A 151 7.24 0.45 -10.45
CA VAL A 151 7.79 1.77 -10.09
C VAL A 151 8.93 2.17 -11.02
N HIS A 152 9.92 1.31 -11.25
CA HIS A 152 11.03 1.63 -12.14
C HIS A 152 10.59 1.91 -13.58
N ALA A 153 9.58 1.21 -14.08
CA ALA A 153 9.03 1.42 -15.42
C ALA A 153 8.21 2.72 -15.55
N HIS A 154 7.74 3.29 -14.44
CA HIS A 154 6.88 4.50 -14.41
C HIS A 154 7.56 5.71 -13.78
N LEU A 155 8.81 5.55 -13.32
CA LEU A 155 9.62 6.69 -12.92
C LEU A 155 9.98 7.48 -14.18
N PRO A 156 9.77 8.80 -14.18
CA PRO A 156 10.23 9.61 -15.30
C PRO A 156 11.75 9.52 -15.40
N ALA A 157 12.30 9.69 -16.60
CA ALA A 157 13.75 9.75 -16.79
C ALA A 157 14.34 10.74 -15.78
N ALA A 158 15.49 10.40 -15.18
CA ALA A 158 16.18 11.38 -14.36
C ALA A 158 16.51 12.57 -15.29
N ASP A 159 16.12 13.79 -14.89
CA ASP A 159 16.68 14.99 -15.51
C ASP A 159 18.21 14.86 -15.35
N ASP A 160 18.90 14.51 -16.42
CA ASP A 160 20.33 14.59 -16.50
C ASP A 160 20.63 16.08 -16.44
N GLY A 161 21.01 16.55 -15.25
CA GLY A 161 21.42 17.93 -15.00
C GLY A 161 22.65 18.28 -15.83
N SER A 162 22.46 18.47 -17.13
CA SER A 162 23.40 19.01 -18.09
C SER A 162 23.17 20.51 -18.14
N ARG A 163 23.65 21.23 -17.12
CA ARG A 163 24.03 22.66 -17.20
C ARG A 163 25.20 22.93 -16.28
#